data_AF-A0A212EGW3-F1
#
_entry.id   AF-A0A212EGW3-F1
#
_cell.length_a   1.000
_cell.length_b   1.000
_cell.length_c   1.000
_cell.angle_alpha   90.00
_cell.angle_beta   90.00
_cell.angle_gamma   90.00
#
_symmetry.space_group_name_H-M   'P 1'
#
loop_
_entity.id
_entity.type
_entity.pdbx_description
1 polymer ?
#
loop_
_entity_poly.entity_id
_entity_poly.type
_entity_poly.pdbx_seq_one_letter_code
_entity_poly.pdbx_strand_id
1 'polypeptide(L)'
;MLEMAQVFDSDGPFIYRLNDNGSGPSLLVKIFTERGWRIYQGYNGAEERWNLWWRTSAFPATSYKALGDWQFMNHIPKGGSICRKDSLSRLLRCMRRIYGSIYDFSPPCFHLPLEYAKLVSECSRLRRGDDPTSSNVVWIHKPVAQSQGRGIFLFRSVCDMRCGSPAVVQRYIERPLLIAGYKFDLRLYVCVPGYRPLTAYMYAEGLARFGTDKYTLSDIHNPYRHLTNSSLNKTGPRYAECKDRIGSGCKWTLKQVRRALVGRWGAVEWLVWQRIRALVTLTLLAQAAGTPPARNCFEFYGFDVLLDDCLKPWLIEVNLSPALAADCEADVTVKQPMLHELFDLLGLPMRHTGLSLLQGPPTPHISCSSEEENSSAKTVGRGPTGPRIGRRVRTRKRRAMPLHCVTLQAPMTETITDLAEKTKDIQMGRLYKTTSDVSPESSESQCSTTVIPSTEPIDESWRGGYSTAASRRRMMAACSWGNGVRWDRGVGRVGHWVRIYPHSLPADDQLPGEDVRESVAQVSKFLRAAREVAKDGGRDKKASRDGTRDSIFEVTLRKKLDYDHNFEVWLPPF
;
A
#
# COMPACT_ATOMS: atom_id res chain seq x y z
N MET A 1 -6.56 -43.40 10.13
CA MET A 1 -5.28 -43.19 9.42
C MET A 1 -5.02 -41.70 9.41
N LEU A 2 -3.89 -41.24 9.95
CA LEU A 2 -3.52 -39.82 9.88
C LEU A 2 -2.96 -39.53 8.49
N GLU A 3 -3.62 -38.66 7.74
CA GLU A 3 -3.08 -38.17 6.48
C GLU A 3 -2.05 -37.07 6.81
N MET A 4 -0.83 -37.24 6.31
CA MET A 4 0.29 -36.37 6.65
C MET A 4 0.08 -34.99 6.05
N ALA A 5 -0.14 -33.98 6.89
CA ALA A 5 0.19 -32.61 6.50
C ALA A 5 1.68 -32.60 6.11
N GLN A 6 1.99 -32.22 4.87
CA GLN A 6 3.36 -31.92 4.47
C GLN A 6 3.81 -30.66 5.22
N VAL A 7 4.31 -30.86 6.43
CA VAL A 7 5.24 -29.94 7.07
C VAL A 7 6.32 -29.64 6.03
N PHE A 8 6.62 -28.35 5.81
CA PHE A 8 7.71 -27.94 4.91
C PHE A 8 8.93 -28.82 5.17
N ASP A 9 9.47 -29.43 4.12
CA ASP A 9 10.76 -30.10 4.10
C ASP A 9 11.77 -29.27 4.91
N SER A 10 12.06 -29.73 6.13
CA SER A 10 12.51 -28.84 7.22
C SER A 10 13.89 -28.27 6.96
N ASP A 11 14.67 -29.01 6.17
CA ASP A 11 16.10 -28.83 6.00
C ASP A 11 16.42 -28.05 4.71
N GLY A 12 15.43 -27.85 3.85
CA GLY A 12 15.55 -27.09 2.60
C GLY A 12 15.50 -25.56 2.81
N PRO A 13 16.37 -24.77 2.15
CA PRO A 13 16.28 -23.31 2.20
C PRO A 13 14.99 -22.82 1.54
N PHE A 14 14.39 -21.76 2.06
CA PHE A 14 13.26 -21.09 1.40
C PHE A 14 13.78 -20.21 0.26
N ILE A 15 13.28 -20.43 -0.95
CA ILE A 15 13.82 -19.82 -2.18
C ILE A 15 12.87 -18.76 -2.73
N TYR A 16 13.38 -17.54 -2.99
CA TYR A 16 12.61 -16.44 -3.55
C TYR A 16 13.05 -16.07 -4.97
N ARG A 17 12.10 -15.64 -5.80
CA ARG A 17 12.31 -15.16 -7.18
C ARG A 17 11.75 -13.74 -7.31
N LEU A 18 12.52 -12.84 -7.93
CA LEU A 18 12.17 -11.43 -8.13
C LEU A 18 12.00 -11.09 -9.61
N ASN A 19 10.80 -10.63 -10.00
CA ASN A 19 10.42 -10.30 -11.37
C ASN A 19 10.80 -11.42 -12.37
N ASP A 20 10.90 -11.12 -13.67
CA ASP A 20 11.40 -12.04 -14.68
C ASP A 20 12.91 -11.87 -14.92
N ASN A 21 13.43 -10.66 -14.69
CA ASN A 21 14.82 -10.26 -14.89
C ASN A 21 15.70 -10.42 -13.63
N GLY A 22 15.21 -11.09 -12.58
CA GLY A 22 15.92 -11.30 -11.31
C GLY A 22 16.05 -10.07 -10.41
N SER A 23 15.69 -8.87 -10.89
CA SER A 23 15.85 -7.62 -10.13
C SER A 23 14.60 -7.28 -9.33
N GLY A 24 14.75 -6.53 -8.24
CA GLY A 24 13.62 -6.09 -7.42
C GLY A 24 13.99 -4.98 -6.45
N PRO A 25 13.04 -4.48 -5.64
CA PRO A 25 13.31 -3.50 -4.60
C PRO A 25 14.40 -3.98 -3.65
N SER A 26 15.44 -3.16 -3.44
CA SER A 26 16.56 -3.49 -2.54
C SER A 26 16.12 -3.80 -1.10
N LEU A 27 15.04 -3.17 -0.63
CA LEU A 27 14.44 -3.47 0.66
C LEU A 27 13.87 -4.90 0.74
N LEU A 28 13.29 -5.43 -0.33
CA LEU A 28 12.84 -6.83 -0.35
C LEU A 28 14.02 -7.79 -0.32
N VAL A 29 15.07 -7.53 -1.11
CA VAL A 29 16.30 -8.33 -1.09
C VAL A 29 16.89 -8.37 0.33
N LYS A 30 17.02 -7.20 0.98
CA LYS A 30 17.47 -7.08 2.37
C LYS A 30 16.63 -7.95 3.31
N ILE A 31 15.30 -7.82 3.26
CA ILE A 31 14.38 -8.54 4.16
C ILE A 31 14.38 -10.04 3.91
N PHE A 32 14.47 -10.47 2.65
CA PHE A 32 14.59 -11.89 2.33
C PHE A 32 15.90 -12.48 2.86
N THR A 33 17.02 -11.75 2.76
CA THR A 33 18.29 -12.15 3.40
C THR A 33 18.17 -12.17 4.93
N GLU A 34 17.54 -11.17 5.55
CA GLU A 34 17.28 -11.12 7.00
C GLU A 34 16.41 -12.29 7.50
N ARG A 35 15.45 -12.77 6.69
CA ARG A 35 14.62 -13.97 6.98
C ARG A 35 15.30 -15.29 6.57
N GLY A 36 16.55 -15.24 6.11
CA GLY A 36 17.36 -16.41 5.74
C GLY A 36 16.96 -17.10 4.43
N TRP A 37 16.32 -16.37 3.54
CA TRP A 37 15.87 -16.89 2.25
C TRP A 37 16.96 -16.75 1.18
N ARG A 38 17.00 -17.71 0.24
CA ARG A 38 17.98 -17.72 -0.85
C ARG A 38 17.34 -17.20 -2.14
N ILE A 39 18.09 -16.41 -2.91
CA ILE A 39 17.66 -16.00 -4.25
C ILE A 39 17.66 -17.19 -5.20
N TYR A 40 16.65 -17.27 -6.07
CA TYR A 40 16.60 -18.21 -7.18
C TYR A 40 17.67 -17.88 -8.22
N GLN A 41 18.60 -18.81 -8.46
CA GLN A 41 19.79 -18.60 -9.30
C GLN A 41 19.63 -19.00 -10.77
N GLY A 42 18.46 -19.52 -11.17
CA GLY A 42 18.23 -20.02 -12.54
C GLY A 42 18.63 -21.48 -12.75
N TYR A 43 18.43 -21.96 -13.98
CA TYR A 43 18.53 -23.37 -14.37
C TYR A 43 19.97 -23.93 -14.32
N ASN A 44 20.35 -24.51 -13.19
CA ASN A 44 21.51 -25.42 -13.09
C ASN A 44 21.04 -26.89 -13.05
N GLY A 45 20.27 -27.32 -14.06
CA GLY A 45 19.86 -28.71 -14.27
C GLY A 45 18.84 -29.32 -13.28
N ALA A 46 18.71 -28.77 -12.08
CA ALA A 46 17.67 -29.11 -11.11
C ALA A 46 16.38 -28.30 -11.36
N GLU A 47 15.25 -28.87 -10.95
CA GLU A 47 13.87 -28.41 -11.21
C GLU A 47 13.58 -26.97 -10.75
N GLU A 48 12.40 -26.43 -11.14
CA GLU A 48 11.89 -25.09 -10.79
C GLU A 48 11.55 -24.90 -9.29
N ARG A 49 12.44 -25.31 -8.38
CA ARG A 49 12.24 -25.29 -6.92
C ARG A 49 12.43 -23.88 -6.36
N TRP A 50 11.43 -23.03 -6.58
CA TRP A 50 11.22 -21.76 -5.87
C TRP A 50 10.00 -21.86 -4.94
N ASN A 51 9.93 -21.00 -3.92
CA ASN A 51 8.81 -20.95 -2.97
C ASN A 51 8.01 -19.65 -3.09
N LEU A 52 8.65 -18.48 -3.15
CA LEU A 52 7.95 -17.21 -3.36
C LEU A 52 8.39 -16.58 -4.68
N TRP A 53 7.46 -16.30 -5.59
CA TRP A 53 7.72 -15.43 -6.73
C TRP A 53 7.04 -14.08 -6.51
N TRP A 54 7.86 -13.04 -6.34
CA TRP A 54 7.41 -11.67 -6.20
C TRP A 54 7.66 -10.90 -7.50
N ARG A 55 6.60 -10.33 -8.09
CA ARG A 55 6.65 -9.49 -9.29
C ARG A 55 6.10 -8.10 -9.02
N THR A 56 6.41 -7.17 -9.93
CA THR A 56 5.86 -5.81 -9.93
C THR A 56 4.64 -5.69 -10.86
N SER A 57 4.50 -6.65 -11.78
CA SER A 57 3.43 -6.79 -12.77
C SER A 57 2.63 -8.07 -12.53
N ALA A 58 1.38 -8.09 -12.99
CA ALA A 58 0.53 -9.27 -12.94
C ALA A 58 1.13 -10.46 -13.72
N PHE A 59 0.88 -11.67 -13.24
CA PHE A 59 1.33 -12.90 -13.89
C PHE A 59 0.42 -13.29 -15.07
N PRO A 60 0.96 -13.99 -16.10
CA PRO A 60 0.18 -14.69 -17.11
C PRO A 60 -0.81 -15.70 -16.52
N ALA A 61 -1.89 -16.00 -17.25
CA ALA A 61 -2.90 -16.98 -16.81
C ALA A 61 -2.32 -18.39 -16.57
N THR A 62 -1.28 -18.78 -17.32
CA THR A 62 -0.58 -20.06 -17.20
C THR A 62 0.15 -20.22 -15.86
N SER A 63 0.75 -19.15 -15.32
CA SER A 63 1.48 -19.20 -14.04
C SER A 63 0.57 -19.59 -12.87
N TYR A 64 -0.70 -19.19 -12.88
CA TYR A 64 -1.66 -19.59 -11.84
C TYR A 64 -2.16 -21.04 -12.01
N LYS A 65 -2.19 -21.57 -13.24
CA LYS A 65 -2.56 -22.96 -13.53
C LYS A 65 -1.45 -23.95 -13.12
N ALA A 66 -0.19 -23.52 -13.18
CA ALA A 66 0.98 -24.33 -12.88
C ALA A 66 1.51 -24.16 -11.43
N LEU A 67 0.81 -23.39 -10.58
CA LEU A 67 1.28 -23.08 -9.23
C LEU A 67 1.18 -24.31 -8.31
N GLY A 68 2.32 -24.79 -7.81
CA GLY A 68 2.39 -25.89 -6.84
C GLY A 68 2.00 -25.50 -5.41
N ASP A 69 1.68 -26.49 -4.58
CA ASP A 69 1.24 -26.28 -3.20
C ASP A 69 2.29 -25.58 -2.31
N TRP A 70 3.58 -25.74 -2.61
CA TRP A 70 4.70 -25.10 -1.90
C TRP A 70 5.12 -23.75 -2.51
N GLN A 71 4.44 -23.28 -3.55
CA GLN A 71 4.72 -22.06 -4.30
C GLN A 71 3.68 -20.97 -4.01
N PHE A 72 4.15 -19.73 -3.87
CA PHE A 72 3.36 -18.55 -3.51
C PHE A 72 3.62 -17.40 -4.50
N MET A 73 2.58 -16.63 -4.84
CA MET A 73 2.67 -15.47 -5.73
C MET A 73 2.03 -14.22 -5.10
N ASN A 74 2.62 -13.06 -5.34
CA ASN A 74 2.21 -11.78 -4.75
C ASN A 74 1.11 -11.02 -5.53
N HIS A 75 0.46 -11.68 -6.49
CA HIS A 75 -0.73 -11.16 -7.16
C HIS A 75 -1.81 -12.25 -7.30
N ILE A 76 -3.08 -11.83 -7.34
CA ILE A 76 -4.25 -12.69 -7.54
C ILE A 76 -4.75 -12.51 -8.99
N PRO A 77 -5.24 -13.56 -9.68
CA PRO A 77 -5.84 -13.41 -11.01
C PRO A 77 -6.94 -12.35 -10.99
N LYS A 78 -6.90 -11.37 -11.91
CA LYS A 78 -7.82 -10.21 -11.97
C LYS A 78 -7.76 -9.25 -10.75
N GLY A 79 -6.89 -9.47 -9.74
CA GLY A 79 -6.75 -8.62 -8.54
C GLY A 79 -6.31 -7.18 -8.82
N GLY A 80 -5.70 -6.92 -9.97
CA GLY A 80 -5.37 -5.57 -10.45
C GLY A 80 -6.55 -4.73 -10.97
N SER A 81 -7.80 -5.21 -10.93
CA SER A 81 -8.94 -4.50 -11.54
C SER A 81 -9.23 -3.14 -10.90
N ILE A 82 -9.05 -2.98 -9.59
CA ILE A 82 -9.12 -1.67 -8.89
C ILE A 82 -7.88 -0.78 -9.06
N CYS A 83 -6.79 -1.27 -9.65
CA CYS A 83 -5.54 -0.51 -9.74
C CYS A 83 -5.45 0.37 -11.00
N ARG A 84 -6.28 0.10 -12.01
CA ARG A 84 -6.43 0.95 -13.20
C ARG A 84 -7.45 2.05 -12.95
N LYS A 85 -7.08 3.30 -13.25
CA LYS A 85 -7.90 4.51 -12.96
C LYS A 85 -9.29 4.47 -13.58
N ASP A 86 -9.39 3.99 -14.83
CA ASP A 86 -10.65 3.84 -15.56
C ASP A 86 -11.51 2.67 -15.04
N SER A 87 -10.88 1.53 -14.75
CA SER A 87 -11.57 0.37 -14.17
C SER A 87 -12.09 0.65 -12.75
N LEU A 88 -11.25 1.22 -11.88
CA LEU A 88 -11.61 1.62 -10.51
C LEU A 88 -12.85 2.52 -10.50
N SER A 89 -12.79 3.62 -11.26
CA SER A 89 -13.90 4.57 -11.31
C SER A 89 -15.17 3.98 -11.94
N ARG A 90 -15.05 3.03 -12.89
CA ARG A 90 -16.20 2.28 -13.42
C ARG A 90 -16.85 1.40 -12.36
N LEU A 91 -16.05 0.65 -11.62
CA LEU A 91 -16.52 -0.23 -10.53
C LEU A 91 -17.20 0.59 -9.43
N LEU A 92 -16.55 1.65 -8.93
CA LEU A 92 -17.12 2.51 -7.89
C LEU A 92 -18.39 3.24 -8.38
N ARG A 93 -18.45 3.68 -9.64
CA ARG A 93 -19.67 4.28 -10.24
C ARG A 93 -20.81 3.27 -10.36
N CYS A 94 -20.51 1.99 -10.60
CA CYS A 94 -21.49 0.90 -10.59
C CYS A 94 -22.01 0.66 -9.16
N MET A 95 -21.11 0.46 -8.20
CA MET A 95 -21.47 0.23 -6.79
C MET A 95 -22.26 1.39 -6.19
N ARG A 96 -21.91 2.65 -6.53
CA ARG A 96 -22.67 3.85 -6.14
C ARG A 96 -24.10 3.86 -6.67
N ARG A 97 -24.34 3.34 -7.89
CA ARG A 97 -25.70 3.25 -8.44
C ARG A 97 -26.56 2.22 -7.71
N ILE A 98 -25.95 1.14 -7.23
CA ILE A 98 -26.64 0.02 -6.56
C ILE A 98 -26.86 0.31 -5.06
N TYR A 99 -25.82 0.82 -4.38
CA TYR A 99 -25.77 0.96 -2.92
C TYR A 99 -25.81 2.42 -2.43
N GLY A 100 -25.94 3.38 -3.35
CA GLY A 100 -26.10 4.79 -3.04
C GLY A 100 -24.88 5.45 -2.39
N SER A 101 -25.13 6.35 -1.45
CA SER A 101 -24.15 7.28 -0.90
C SER A 101 -23.06 6.65 -0.02
N ILE A 102 -23.16 5.37 0.31
CA ILE A 102 -22.06 4.66 0.98
C ILE A 102 -20.79 4.60 0.10
N TYR A 103 -20.93 4.74 -1.22
CA TYR A 103 -19.84 4.87 -2.19
C TYR A 103 -19.49 6.33 -2.55
N ASP A 104 -19.98 7.34 -1.82
CA ASP A 104 -19.65 8.77 -2.05
C ASP A 104 -18.23 9.17 -1.60
N PHE A 105 -17.27 8.25 -1.64
CA PHE A 105 -15.85 8.49 -1.32
C PHE A 105 -14.94 8.59 -2.56
N SER A 106 -15.49 8.58 -3.77
CA SER A 106 -14.74 8.84 -5.01
C SER A 106 -15.30 10.09 -5.72
N PRO A 107 -14.46 11.08 -6.10
CA PRO A 107 -14.96 12.28 -6.78
C PRO A 107 -15.52 11.95 -8.18
N PRO A 108 -16.58 12.67 -8.65
CA PRO A 108 -17.15 12.50 -9.98
C PRO A 108 -16.09 12.59 -11.09
N CYS A 109 -16.21 11.73 -12.11
CA CYS A 109 -15.25 11.65 -13.20
C CYS A 109 -15.87 11.18 -14.53
N PHE A 110 -15.15 11.47 -15.61
CA PHE A 110 -15.48 11.20 -17.00
C PHE A 110 -14.33 10.45 -17.68
N HIS A 111 -14.65 9.45 -18.49
CA HIS A 111 -13.66 8.64 -19.24
C HIS A 111 -13.46 9.19 -20.66
N LEU A 112 -12.28 9.71 -20.97
CA LEU A 112 -11.95 10.23 -22.29
C LEU A 112 -11.40 9.13 -23.22
N PRO A 113 -11.67 9.19 -24.54
CA PRO A 113 -12.48 10.22 -25.22
C PRO A 113 -14.01 10.02 -25.10
N LEU A 114 -14.47 8.81 -24.72
CA LEU A 114 -15.87 8.36 -24.80
C LEU A 114 -16.91 9.26 -24.09
N GLU A 115 -16.54 9.91 -22.99
CA GLU A 115 -17.42 10.76 -22.19
C GLU A 115 -17.10 12.26 -22.32
N TYR A 116 -16.32 12.67 -23.34
CA TYR A 116 -15.95 14.07 -23.56
C TYR A 116 -17.17 15.00 -23.68
N ALA A 117 -18.18 14.64 -24.46
CA ALA A 117 -19.41 15.44 -24.58
C ALA A 117 -20.15 15.61 -23.24
N LYS A 118 -20.10 14.59 -22.36
CA LYS A 118 -20.69 14.67 -21.01
C LYS A 118 -19.90 15.62 -20.10
N LEU A 119 -18.57 15.60 -20.18
CA LEU A 119 -17.70 16.55 -19.49
C LEU A 119 -17.98 17.99 -19.95
N VAL A 120 -18.05 18.24 -21.26
CA VAL A 120 -18.35 19.57 -21.81
C VAL A 120 -19.73 20.08 -21.36
N SER A 121 -20.73 19.20 -21.35
CA SER A 121 -22.07 19.52 -20.84
C SER A 121 -22.05 19.89 -19.35
N GLU A 122 -21.38 19.09 -18.50
CA GLU A 122 -21.26 19.36 -17.07
C GLU A 122 -20.49 20.64 -16.76
N CYS A 123 -19.36 20.88 -17.43
CA CYS A 123 -18.60 22.14 -17.31
C CYS A 123 -19.40 23.36 -17.76
N SER A 124 -20.34 23.19 -18.71
CA SER A 124 -21.22 24.27 -19.17
C SER A 124 -22.45 24.45 -18.28
N ARG A 125 -22.92 23.39 -17.61
CA ARG A 125 -23.94 23.46 -16.55
C ARG A 125 -23.41 24.19 -15.32
N LEU A 126 -22.21 23.87 -14.86
CA LEU A 126 -21.58 24.50 -13.68
C LEU A 126 -21.30 26.00 -13.91
N ARG A 127 -20.85 26.39 -15.11
CA ARG A 127 -20.64 27.81 -15.48
C ARG A 127 -21.91 28.65 -15.60
N ARG A 128 -23.09 28.03 -15.67
CA ARG A 128 -24.40 28.71 -15.78
C ARG A 128 -25.18 28.79 -14.47
N GLY A 129 -24.63 28.30 -13.36
CA GLY A 129 -25.25 28.51 -12.05
C GLY A 129 -24.97 29.91 -11.52
N ASP A 130 -25.98 30.56 -10.92
CA ASP A 130 -25.88 31.93 -10.36
C ASP A 130 -24.94 32.05 -9.15
N ASP A 131 -24.36 30.93 -8.69
CA ASP A 131 -23.34 30.90 -7.65
C ASP A 131 -21.96 31.24 -8.23
N PRO A 132 -21.33 32.38 -7.86
CA PRO A 132 -20.03 32.78 -8.38
C PRO A 132 -18.92 31.76 -8.10
N THR A 133 -19.05 30.89 -7.09
CA THR A 133 -18.07 29.82 -6.81
C THR A 133 -18.17 28.65 -7.80
N SER A 134 -19.33 28.44 -8.43
CA SER A 134 -19.57 27.40 -9.44
C SER A 134 -18.91 27.70 -10.80
N SER A 135 -18.54 28.96 -11.05
CA SER A 135 -17.87 29.39 -12.29
C SER A 135 -16.41 28.91 -12.42
N ASN A 136 -15.76 28.56 -11.30
CA ASN A 136 -14.30 28.40 -11.20
C ASN A 136 -13.86 26.98 -10.78
N VAL A 137 -14.71 25.98 -11.02
CA VAL A 137 -14.46 24.57 -10.65
C VAL A 137 -13.20 24.03 -11.30
N VAL A 138 -12.34 23.44 -10.50
CA VAL A 138 -11.07 22.85 -10.95
C VAL A 138 -11.25 21.36 -11.24
N TRP A 139 -10.68 20.92 -12.36
CA TRP A 139 -10.64 19.53 -12.79
C TRP A 139 -9.19 19.03 -12.80
N ILE A 140 -9.01 17.72 -12.62
CA ILE A 140 -7.72 17.06 -12.74
C ILE A 140 -7.77 16.00 -13.84
N HIS A 141 -6.89 16.15 -14.84
CA HIS A 141 -6.69 15.19 -15.92
C HIS A 141 -5.70 14.12 -15.47
N LYS A 142 -6.07 12.83 -15.58
CA LYS A 142 -5.20 11.70 -15.21
C LYS A 142 -5.13 10.69 -16.36
N PRO A 143 -3.98 10.50 -17.05
CA PRO A 143 -3.85 9.49 -18.09
C PRO A 143 -4.06 8.07 -17.51
N VAL A 144 -4.74 7.20 -18.25
CA VAL A 144 -5.14 5.86 -17.72
C VAL A 144 -3.93 4.97 -17.42
N ALA A 145 -2.97 4.90 -18.34
CA ALA A 145 -1.83 4.00 -18.30
C ALA A 145 -0.55 4.63 -17.69
N GLN A 146 -0.65 5.79 -17.04
CA GLN A 146 0.50 6.47 -16.41
C GLN A 146 0.43 6.48 -14.88
N SER A 147 1.61 6.56 -14.28
CA SER A 147 1.88 6.56 -12.84
C SER A 147 2.88 7.66 -12.48
N GLN A 148 3.21 7.78 -11.18
CA GLN A 148 4.25 8.70 -10.67
C GLN A 148 3.98 10.20 -10.87
N GLY A 149 2.74 10.58 -11.21
CA GLY A 149 2.35 11.97 -11.51
C GLY A 149 2.52 12.40 -12.97
N ARG A 150 3.04 11.52 -13.85
CA ARG A 150 3.29 11.86 -15.26
C ARG A 150 1.98 12.11 -16.02
N GLY A 151 1.98 13.15 -16.85
CA GLY A 151 0.83 13.60 -17.65
C GLY A 151 -0.38 14.09 -16.85
N ILE A 152 -0.26 14.26 -15.53
CA ILE A 152 -1.30 14.81 -14.68
C ILE A 152 -1.21 16.33 -14.68
N PHE A 153 -2.31 17.01 -14.99
CA PHE A 153 -2.43 18.46 -14.92
C PHE A 153 -3.81 18.87 -14.41
N LEU A 154 -3.91 20.09 -13.90
CA LEU A 154 -5.16 20.71 -13.47
C LEU A 154 -5.60 21.72 -14.54
N PHE A 155 -6.91 21.88 -14.69
CA PHE A 155 -7.51 22.85 -15.63
C PHE A 155 -8.84 23.39 -15.11
N ARG A 156 -9.28 24.50 -15.71
CA ARG A 156 -10.59 25.13 -15.44
C ARG A 156 -11.45 25.13 -16.70
N SER A 157 -10.86 25.41 -17.86
CA SER A 157 -11.55 25.33 -19.15
C SER A 157 -11.28 24.00 -19.84
N VAL A 158 -12.32 23.43 -20.44
CA VAL A 158 -12.16 22.26 -21.34
C VAL A 158 -11.29 22.59 -22.57
N CYS A 159 -11.13 23.88 -22.91
CA CYS A 159 -10.23 24.35 -23.96
C CYS A 159 -8.75 24.16 -23.60
N ASP A 160 -8.40 24.05 -22.32
CA ASP A 160 -7.03 23.85 -21.84
C ASP A 160 -6.55 22.40 -22.08
N MET A 161 -7.47 21.50 -22.46
CA MET A 161 -7.22 20.07 -22.61
C MET A 161 -6.78 19.69 -24.02
N ARG A 162 -5.64 18.98 -24.13
CA ARG A 162 -5.28 18.26 -25.36
C ARG A 162 -5.99 16.91 -25.42
N CYS A 163 -7.07 16.83 -26.19
CA CYS A 163 -7.77 15.58 -26.47
C CYS A 163 -6.93 14.66 -27.39
N GLY A 164 -7.00 13.34 -27.17
CA GLY A 164 -6.34 12.34 -28.03
C GLY A 164 -5.81 11.11 -27.30
N SER A 165 -5.58 11.16 -25.99
CA SER A 165 -5.13 10.00 -25.20
C SER A 165 -6.20 9.53 -24.18
N PRO A 166 -6.28 8.22 -23.87
CA PRO A 166 -7.20 7.71 -22.85
C PRO A 166 -6.89 8.26 -21.45
N ALA A 167 -7.87 8.93 -20.85
CA ALA A 167 -7.72 9.59 -19.56
C ALA A 167 -8.99 9.52 -18.71
N VAL A 168 -8.82 9.66 -17.39
CA VAL A 168 -9.90 9.94 -16.46
C VAL A 168 -9.78 11.41 -16.06
N VAL A 169 -10.76 12.22 -16.46
CA VAL A 169 -10.94 13.57 -15.92
C VAL A 169 -11.81 13.47 -14.69
N GLN A 170 -11.35 14.02 -13.57
CA GLN A 170 -12.03 13.92 -12.28
C GLN A 170 -12.17 15.31 -11.65
N ARG A 171 -13.25 15.56 -10.91
CA ARG A 171 -13.41 16.81 -10.16
C ARG A 171 -12.29 16.91 -9.11
N TYR A 172 -11.61 18.05 -9.06
CA TYR A 172 -10.54 18.26 -8.11
C TYR A 172 -11.08 18.49 -6.69
N ILE A 173 -10.32 18.06 -5.69
CA ILE A 173 -10.63 18.35 -4.28
C ILE A 173 -9.92 19.67 -3.95
N GLU A 174 -10.69 20.74 -4.04
CA GLU A 174 -10.28 22.16 -3.92
C GLU A 174 -10.02 22.59 -2.47
N ARG A 175 -10.56 21.88 -1.48
CA ARG A 175 -10.32 22.13 -0.05
C ARG A 175 -9.78 20.87 0.63
N PRO A 176 -8.55 20.43 0.29
CA PRO A 176 -7.91 19.34 1.01
C PRO A 176 -7.58 19.76 2.44
N LEU A 177 -7.46 18.79 3.34
CA LEU A 177 -6.93 19.02 4.66
C LEU A 177 -5.47 19.49 4.54
N LEU A 178 -5.12 20.60 5.20
CA LEU A 178 -3.78 21.15 5.19
C LEU A 178 -3.13 21.04 6.58
N ILE A 179 -1.88 20.61 6.61
CA ILE A 179 -1.02 20.68 7.79
C ILE A 179 0.12 21.65 7.46
N ALA A 180 0.30 22.67 8.31
CA ALA A 180 1.25 23.78 8.09
C ALA A 180 1.12 24.50 6.72
N GLY A 181 -0.05 24.43 6.08
CA GLY A 181 -0.31 25.00 4.75
C GLY A 181 0.09 24.10 3.57
N TYR A 182 0.56 22.88 3.82
CA TYR A 182 0.90 21.90 2.78
C TYR A 182 -0.23 20.90 2.59
N LYS A 183 -0.53 20.58 1.33
CA LYS A 183 -1.39 19.46 0.95
C LYS A 183 -0.64 18.15 1.18
N PHE A 184 -1.34 17.12 1.64
CA PHE A 184 -0.81 15.77 1.76
C PHE A 184 -1.82 14.70 1.35
N ASP A 185 -1.35 13.53 0.98
CA ASP A 185 -2.16 12.31 0.90
C ASP A 185 -1.67 11.26 1.91
N LEU A 186 -2.50 10.26 2.19
CA LEU A 186 -2.19 9.09 2.99
C LEU A 186 -1.98 7.87 2.09
N ARG A 187 -0.77 7.30 2.14
CA ARG A 187 -0.44 5.96 1.64
C ARG A 187 -0.73 4.94 2.75
N LEU A 188 -1.72 4.09 2.52
CA LEU A 188 -2.10 2.97 3.37
C LEU A 188 -1.68 1.66 2.70
N TYR A 189 -1.27 0.68 3.51
CA TYR A 189 -0.84 -0.64 3.03
C TYR A 189 -1.88 -1.69 3.36
N VAL A 190 -2.28 -2.48 2.36
CA VAL A 190 -3.39 -3.43 2.45
C VAL A 190 -2.97 -4.78 1.89
N CYS A 191 -3.05 -5.83 2.70
CA CYS A 191 -2.83 -7.21 2.28
C CYS A 191 -4.19 -7.90 2.08
N VAL A 192 -4.36 -8.57 0.94
CA VAL A 192 -5.56 -9.36 0.62
C VAL A 192 -5.12 -10.77 0.22
N PRO A 193 -5.10 -11.74 1.15
CA PRO A 193 -4.72 -13.13 0.85
C PRO A 193 -5.75 -13.93 0.06
N GLY A 194 -6.95 -13.38 -0.16
CA GLY A 194 -8.00 -14.01 -0.94
C GLY A 194 -9.22 -13.10 -1.12
N TYR A 195 -9.96 -13.33 -2.21
CA TYR A 195 -11.27 -12.71 -2.48
C TYR A 195 -12.44 -13.70 -2.29
N ARG A 196 -12.15 -14.98 -2.07
CA ARG A 196 -13.11 -16.08 -1.94
C ARG A 196 -12.64 -17.09 -0.87
N PRO A 197 -12.88 -16.83 0.44
CA PRO A 197 -13.53 -15.64 1.00
C PRO A 197 -12.69 -14.37 0.88
N LEU A 198 -13.34 -13.20 0.83
CA LEU A 198 -12.63 -11.93 0.95
C LEU A 198 -12.06 -11.81 2.36
N THR A 199 -10.73 -11.80 2.44
CA THR A 199 -9.99 -11.57 3.69
C THR A 199 -9.03 -10.42 3.47
N ALA A 200 -9.08 -9.40 4.31
CA ALA A 200 -8.29 -8.19 4.12
C ALA A 200 -7.70 -7.67 5.44
N TYR A 201 -6.42 -7.33 5.40
CA TYR A 201 -5.68 -6.74 6.50
C TYR A 201 -5.17 -5.36 6.10
N MET A 202 -5.22 -4.40 7.03
CA MET A 202 -4.55 -3.11 6.87
C MET A 202 -3.40 -3.01 7.86
N TYR A 203 -2.26 -2.50 7.40
CA TYR A 203 -1.15 -2.17 8.29
C TYR A 203 -1.53 -0.94 9.13
N ALA A 204 -1.28 -0.96 10.44
CA ALA A 204 -1.60 0.15 11.34
C ALA A 204 -0.81 1.42 10.99
N GLU A 205 0.42 1.25 10.51
CA GLU A 205 1.26 2.34 10.02
C GLU A 205 1.15 2.58 8.50
N GLY A 206 1.73 3.68 8.05
CA GLY A 206 1.71 4.10 6.65
C GLY A 206 2.46 5.42 6.47
N LEU A 207 2.30 6.06 5.31
CA LEU A 207 3.04 7.28 4.99
C LEU A 207 2.10 8.41 4.58
N ALA A 208 2.15 9.56 5.24
CA ALA A 208 1.65 10.79 4.66
C ALA A 208 2.71 11.43 3.77
N ARG A 209 2.33 11.80 2.54
CA ARG A 209 3.22 12.41 1.54
C ARG A 209 2.80 13.85 1.31
N PHE A 210 3.70 14.80 1.56
CA PHE A 210 3.42 16.23 1.44
C PHE A 210 3.86 16.78 0.08
N GLY A 211 3.14 17.80 -0.41
CA GLY A 211 3.63 18.67 -1.46
C GLY A 211 4.86 19.46 -1.00
N THR A 212 5.76 19.78 -1.93
CA THR A 212 6.92 20.63 -1.64
C THR A 212 6.55 22.10 -1.47
N ASP A 213 5.43 22.54 -2.07
CA ASP A 213 4.95 23.92 -2.02
C ASP A 213 3.66 24.08 -1.19
N LYS A 214 3.46 25.27 -0.60
CA LYS A 214 2.21 25.61 0.10
C LYS A 214 1.03 25.61 -0.87
N TYR A 215 -0.12 25.13 -0.39
CA TYR A 215 -1.33 24.98 -1.17
C TYR A 215 -2.06 26.31 -1.38
N THR A 216 -2.45 26.58 -2.62
CA THR A 216 -3.34 27.68 -3.01
C THR A 216 -3.98 27.32 -4.35
N LEU A 217 -5.19 27.83 -4.62
CA LEU A 217 -5.87 27.71 -5.92
C LEU A 217 -5.58 28.89 -6.86
N SER A 218 -4.80 29.89 -6.42
CA SER A 218 -4.46 31.06 -7.24
C SER A 218 -3.63 30.69 -8.48
N ASP A 219 -2.68 29.76 -8.33
CA ASP A 219 -1.94 29.14 -9.43
C ASP A 219 -2.11 27.61 -9.32
N ILE A 220 -2.85 27.06 -10.28
CA ILE A 220 -3.17 25.63 -10.40
C ILE A 220 -2.15 24.85 -11.24
N HIS A 221 -1.21 25.54 -11.88
CA HIS A 221 -0.27 24.96 -12.85
C HIS A 221 1.01 24.47 -12.17
N ASN A 222 1.39 25.03 -11.02
CA ASN A 222 2.46 24.51 -10.19
C ASN A 222 2.10 23.11 -9.61
N PRO A 223 2.75 22.02 -10.07
CA PRO A 223 2.35 20.67 -9.67
C PRO A 223 2.82 20.34 -8.24
N TYR A 224 3.85 21.03 -7.73
CA TYR A 224 4.50 20.78 -6.44
C TYR A 224 3.64 21.11 -5.20
N ARG A 225 2.55 21.87 -5.38
CA ARG A 225 1.52 22.09 -4.34
C ARG A 225 0.27 21.23 -4.51
N HIS A 226 0.01 20.75 -5.73
CA HIS A 226 -1.25 20.08 -6.08
C HIS A 226 -1.13 18.55 -6.14
N LEU A 227 0.06 18.04 -6.44
CA LEU A 227 0.41 16.62 -6.53
C LEU A 227 1.41 16.26 -5.42
N THR A 228 1.13 15.17 -4.72
CA THR A 228 1.84 14.72 -3.52
C THR A 228 2.73 13.49 -3.78
N ASN A 229 2.83 13.06 -5.05
CA ASN A 229 3.68 11.94 -5.45
C ASN A 229 5.15 12.24 -5.13
N SER A 230 5.81 11.35 -4.38
CA SER A 230 7.21 11.50 -3.97
C SER A 230 8.17 11.56 -5.17
N SER A 231 7.87 10.85 -6.26
CA SER A 231 8.64 10.86 -7.51
C SER A 231 8.76 12.26 -8.13
N LEU A 232 7.67 13.03 -8.10
CA LEU A 232 7.65 14.42 -8.55
C LEU A 232 8.29 15.33 -7.49
N ASN A 233 7.88 15.19 -6.23
CA ASN A 233 8.28 16.14 -5.19
C ASN A 233 9.78 16.07 -4.86
N LYS A 234 10.45 14.93 -5.07
CA LYS A 234 11.92 14.81 -5.00
C LYS A 234 12.69 15.77 -5.92
N THR A 235 12.13 16.12 -7.08
CA THR A 235 12.73 17.08 -8.01
C THR A 235 12.24 18.51 -7.79
N GLY A 236 11.41 18.74 -6.76
CA GLY A 236 10.91 20.07 -6.41
C GLY A 236 12.00 20.91 -5.76
N PRO A 237 12.08 22.22 -6.06
CA PRO A 237 13.15 23.10 -5.57
C PRO A 237 13.23 23.15 -4.05
N ARG A 238 12.09 22.98 -3.37
CA ARG A 238 11.94 23.04 -1.90
C ARG A 238 11.87 21.66 -1.22
N TYR A 239 12.42 20.62 -1.85
CA TYR A 239 12.42 19.27 -1.28
C TYR A 239 13.45 19.09 -0.14
N ALA A 240 14.64 19.68 -0.31
CA ALA A 240 15.73 19.59 0.67
C ALA A 240 15.56 20.55 1.87
N GLU A 241 14.65 21.52 1.78
CA GLU A 241 14.37 22.46 2.86
C GLU A 241 13.79 21.74 4.08
N CYS A 242 14.40 21.92 5.26
CA CYS A 242 13.81 21.46 6.51
C CYS A 242 12.70 22.43 6.92
N LYS A 243 11.45 22.04 6.67
CA LYS A 243 10.27 22.87 6.95
C LYS A 243 9.90 22.81 8.43
N ASP A 244 9.80 23.96 9.11
CA ASP A 244 9.58 24.10 10.56
C ASP A 244 8.69 23.05 11.23
N ARG A 245 7.55 22.72 10.61
CA ARG A 245 6.60 21.73 11.12
C ARG A 245 6.64 20.38 10.42
N ILE A 246 6.97 20.32 9.12
CA ILE A 246 6.91 19.07 8.33
C ILE A 246 8.21 18.26 8.45
N GLY A 247 9.34 18.91 8.71
CA GLY A 247 10.67 18.30 8.67
C GLY A 247 11.21 18.15 7.24
N SER A 248 12.35 17.47 7.12
CA SER A 248 13.01 17.14 5.86
C SER A 248 12.31 16.00 5.11
N GLY A 249 12.46 15.93 3.79
CA GLY A 249 11.97 14.81 2.97
C GLY A 249 10.45 14.76 2.73
N CYS A 250 9.66 15.66 3.34
CA CYS A 250 8.22 15.82 3.08
C CYS A 250 7.39 14.52 3.23
N LYS A 251 7.73 13.66 4.21
CA LYS A 251 6.96 12.47 4.58
C LYS A 251 6.81 12.34 6.09
N TRP A 252 5.64 11.90 6.55
CA TRP A 252 5.37 11.52 7.94
C TRP A 252 4.86 10.09 8.04
N THR A 253 5.00 9.47 9.21
CA THR A 253 4.26 8.26 9.61
C THR A 253 2.79 8.56 9.90
N LEU A 254 1.91 7.55 9.89
CA LEU A 254 0.51 7.75 10.29
C LEU A 254 0.39 8.09 11.78
N LYS A 255 1.30 7.64 12.65
CA LYS A 255 1.42 8.10 14.04
C LYS A 255 1.63 9.61 14.17
N GLN A 256 2.52 10.20 13.35
CA GLN A 256 2.70 11.66 13.32
C GLN A 256 1.43 12.38 12.82
N VAL A 257 0.78 11.86 11.79
CA VAL A 257 -0.53 12.39 11.33
C VAL A 257 -1.58 12.29 12.44
N ARG A 258 -1.69 11.13 13.10
CA ARG A 258 -2.67 10.87 14.15
C ARG A 258 -2.51 11.86 15.30
N ARG A 259 -1.28 12.09 15.78
CA ARG A 259 -0.97 13.12 16.79
C ARG A 259 -1.44 14.51 16.36
N ALA A 260 -1.16 14.91 15.12
CA ALA A 260 -1.59 16.20 14.57
C ALA A 260 -3.12 16.32 14.43
N LEU A 261 -3.83 15.23 14.13
CA LEU A 261 -5.30 15.20 14.07
C LEU A 261 -5.92 15.23 15.48
N VAL A 262 -5.45 14.40 16.41
CA VAL A 262 -5.89 14.36 17.81
C VAL A 262 -5.80 15.76 18.44
N GLY A 263 -4.66 16.44 18.28
CA GLY A 263 -4.41 17.76 18.87
C GLY A 263 -5.29 18.89 18.35
N ARG A 264 -6.01 18.71 17.23
CA ARG A 264 -6.87 19.75 16.64
C ARG A 264 -8.35 19.37 16.55
N TRP A 265 -8.71 18.08 16.53
CA TRP A 265 -10.09 17.62 16.39
C TRP A 265 -10.56 16.66 17.50
N GLY A 266 -9.70 16.27 18.43
CA GLY A 266 -10.03 15.33 19.51
C GLY A 266 -10.65 14.04 18.95
N ALA A 267 -11.65 13.50 19.66
CA ALA A 267 -12.33 12.23 19.35
C ALA A 267 -13.01 12.12 17.97
N VAL A 268 -13.09 13.22 17.20
CA VAL A 268 -13.56 13.16 15.80
C VAL A 268 -12.55 12.42 14.92
N GLU A 269 -11.27 12.40 15.28
CA GLU A 269 -10.20 11.72 14.54
C GLU A 269 -10.46 10.22 14.37
N TRP A 270 -10.98 9.57 15.40
CA TRP A 270 -11.19 8.13 15.45
C TRP A 270 -12.21 7.70 14.40
N LEU A 271 -13.25 8.51 14.19
CA LEU A 271 -14.25 8.30 13.14
C LEU A 271 -13.66 8.47 11.74
N VAL A 272 -12.63 9.31 11.55
CA VAL A 272 -11.93 9.45 10.26
C VAL A 272 -11.25 8.12 9.91
N TRP A 273 -10.54 7.51 10.86
CA TRP A 273 -9.90 6.21 10.64
C TRP A 273 -10.92 5.09 10.38
N GLN A 274 -12.08 5.10 11.04
CA GLN A 274 -13.15 4.13 10.74
C GLN A 274 -13.80 4.35 9.35
N ARG A 275 -13.91 5.60 8.88
CA ARG A 275 -14.32 5.92 7.50
C ARG A 275 -13.27 5.46 6.49
N ILE A 276 -11.99 5.60 6.80
CA ILE A 276 -10.87 5.11 5.96
C ILE A 276 -10.91 3.57 5.86
N ARG A 277 -11.06 2.85 6.98
CA ARG A 277 -11.25 1.39 7.00
C ARG A 277 -12.38 0.96 6.08
N ALA A 278 -13.56 1.56 6.25
CA ALA A 278 -14.74 1.23 5.45
C ALA A 278 -14.54 1.55 3.95
N LEU A 279 -13.89 2.66 3.61
CA LEU A 279 -13.54 3.04 2.23
C LEU A 279 -12.66 1.95 1.57
N VAL A 280 -11.66 1.43 2.29
CA VAL A 280 -10.83 0.31 1.80
C VAL A 280 -11.69 -0.93 1.58
N THR A 281 -12.44 -1.39 2.60
CA THR A 281 -13.32 -2.58 2.51
C THR A 281 -14.30 -2.48 1.33
N LEU A 282 -14.99 -1.34 1.18
CA LEU A 282 -15.96 -1.12 0.10
C LEU A 282 -15.32 -1.11 -1.29
N THR A 283 -14.06 -0.67 -1.40
CA THR A 283 -13.29 -0.71 -2.65
C THR A 283 -12.89 -2.14 -3.01
N LEU A 284 -12.53 -2.97 -2.03
CA LEU A 284 -12.23 -4.39 -2.26
C LEU A 284 -13.51 -5.17 -2.66
N LEU A 285 -14.62 -4.93 -1.97
CA LEU A 285 -15.94 -5.49 -2.31
C LEU A 285 -16.39 -5.13 -3.74
N ALA A 286 -16.01 -3.95 -4.24
CA ALA A 286 -16.32 -3.51 -5.60
C ALA A 286 -15.69 -4.39 -6.70
N GLN A 287 -14.64 -5.17 -6.40
CA GLN A 287 -14.06 -6.15 -7.34
C GLN A 287 -14.24 -7.62 -6.95
N ALA A 288 -14.67 -7.94 -5.72
CA ALA A 288 -14.80 -9.33 -5.24
C ALA A 288 -15.69 -10.23 -6.14
N ALA A 289 -16.72 -9.66 -6.77
CA ALA A 289 -17.56 -10.35 -7.75
C ALA A 289 -16.81 -10.72 -9.06
N GLY A 290 -15.77 -9.98 -9.43
CA GLY A 290 -14.96 -10.19 -10.63
C GLY A 290 -13.77 -11.14 -10.44
N THR A 291 -13.30 -11.30 -9.20
CA THR A 291 -12.09 -12.05 -8.85
C THR A 291 -12.39 -13.54 -8.60
N PRO A 292 -11.70 -14.49 -9.24
CA PRO A 292 -11.82 -15.92 -8.95
C PRO A 292 -11.25 -16.29 -7.56
N PRO A 293 -11.61 -17.47 -7.02
CA PRO A 293 -10.84 -18.11 -5.96
C PRO A 293 -9.40 -18.38 -6.42
N ALA A 294 -8.43 -18.10 -5.55
CA ALA A 294 -7.01 -18.35 -5.80
C ALA A 294 -6.34 -18.83 -4.51
N ARG A 295 -5.57 -19.90 -4.60
CA ARG A 295 -4.78 -20.48 -3.50
C ARG A 295 -3.33 -20.00 -3.61
N ASN A 296 -2.64 -19.85 -2.48
CA ASN A 296 -1.25 -19.39 -2.39
C ASN A 296 -0.95 -18.04 -3.09
N CYS A 297 -1.99 -17.26 -3.42
CA CYS A 297 -1.88 -15.98 -4.10
C CYS A 297 -2.42 -14.89 -3.16
N PHE A 298 -1.65 -13.83 -2.95
CA PHE A 298 -2.11 -12.64 -2.22
C PHE A 298 -1.98 -11.40 -3.08
N GLU A 299 -2.57 -10.29 -2.65
CA GLU A 299 -2.29 -8.95 -3.19
C GLU A 299 -1.78 -8.04 -2.08
N PHE A 300 -0.83 -7.17 -2.42
CA PHE A 300 -0.25 -6.19 -1.50
C PHE A 300 -0.39 -4.78 -2.10
N TYR A 301 -1.49 -4.12 -1.78
CA TYR A 301 -1.87 -2.84 -2.37
C TYR A 301 -1.33 -1.64 -1.59
N GLY A 302 -1.06 -0.55 -2.31
CA GLY A 302 -0.95 0.80 -1.76
C GLY A 302 -2.18 1.64 -2.07
N PHE A 303 -3.01 1.92 -1.08
CA PHE A 303 -4.16 2.80 -1.20
C PHE A 303 -3.75 4.26 -0.98
N ASP A 304 -4.22 5.15 -1.85
CA ASP A 304 -3.93 6.59 -1.78
C ASP A 304 -5.22 7.33 -1.41
N VAL A 305 -5.27 7.90 -0.20
CA VAL A 305 -6.44 8.56 0.37
C VAL A 305 -6.15 10.01 0.68
N LEU A 306 -7.04 10.93 0.29
CA LEU A 306 -6.97 12.35 0.62
C LEU A 306 -8.07 12.69 1.64
N LEU A 307 -7.73 13.46 2.68
CA LEU A 307 -8.72 14.09 3.55
C LEU A 307 -9.09 15.47 3.01
N ASP A 308 -10.36 15.86 3.09
CA ASP A 308 -10.79 17.25 2.91
C ASP A 308 -10.84 18.03 4.23
N ASP A 309 -11.09 19.34 4.14
CA ASP A 309 -11.25 20.26 5.26
C ASP A 309 -12.33 19.84 6.27
N CYS A 310 -13.35 19.10 5.81
CA CYS A 310 -14.42 18.49 6.59
C CYS A 310 -14.08 17.09 7.18
N LEU A 311 -12.82 16.66 7.08
CA LEU A 311 -12.34 15.33 7.52
C LEU A 311 -13.07 14.15 6.84
N LYS A 312 -13.54 14.32 5.61
CA LYS A 312 -14.05 13.23 4.79
C LYS A 312 -12.88 12.60 4.01
N PRO A 313 -12.69 11.27 4.08
CA PRO A 313 -11.71 10.59 3.24
C PRO A 313 -12.23 10.37 1.82
N TRP A 314 -11.35 10.59 0.86
CA TRP A 314 -11.57 10.41 -0.57
C TRP A 314 -10.51 9.47 -1.15
N LEU A 315 -10.94 8.45 -1.88
CA LEU A 315 -10.03 7.54 -2.59
C LEU A 315 -9.50 8.22 -3.85
N ILE A 316 -8.17 8.26 -4.00
CA ILE A 316 -7.48 8.89 -5.13
C ILE A 316 -7.03 7.86 -6.17
N GLU A 317 -6.35 6.80 -5.73
CA GLU A 317 -5.98 5.63 -6.55
C GLU A 317 -5.63 4.42 -5.65
N VAL A 318 -5.56 3.22 -6.27
CA VAL A 318 -5.02 2.00 -5.65
C VAL A 318 -3.84 1.55 -6.50
N ASN A 319 -2.73 1.21 -5.86
CA ASN A 319 -1.49 0.79 -6.51
C ASN A 319 -1.30 -0.73 -6.33
N LEU A 320 -1.17 -1.46 -7.44
CA LEU A 320 -0.97 -2.92 -7.45
C LEU A 320 0.35 -3.36 -6.78
N SER A 321 1.39 -2.54 -6.94
CA SER A 321 2.72 -2.75 -6.37
C SER A 321 3.21 -1.42 -5.80
N PRO A 322 2.97 -1.11 -4.51
CA PRO A 322 3.39 0.15 -3.92
C PRO A 322 4.93 0.25 -3.86
N ALA A 323 5.46 1.46 -4.05
CA ALA A 323 6.90 1.68 -4.08
C ALA A 323 7.57 1.37 -2.72
N LEU A 324 8.46 0.38 -2.72
CA LEU A 324 9.22 -0.11 -1.56
C LEU A 324 10.61 0.50 -1.40
N ALA A 325 11.00 1.48 -2.23
CA ALA A 325 12.23 2.25 -2.01
C ALA A 325 12.18 2.99 -0.66
N ALA A 326 13.31 3.07 0.04
CA ALA A 326 13.46 3.80 1.29
C ALA A 326 14.31 5.05 1.08
N ASP A 327 13.65 6.22 1.05
CA ASP A 327 14.28 7.49 0.68
C ASP A 327 14.61 8.37 1.91
N CYS A 328 13.96 8.09 3.03
CA CYS A 328 14.06 8.83 4.29
C CYS A 328 13.73 7.92 5.47
N GLU A 329 13.98 8.40 6.69
CA GLU A 329 13.73 7.67 7.94
C GLU A 329 12.31 7.09 8.02
N ALA A 330 11.28 7.90 7.71
CA ALA A 330 9.89 7.45 7.74
C ALA A 330 9.61 6.25 6.81
N ASP A 331 10.27 6.15 5.65
CA ASP A 331 10.14 4.97 4.79
C ASP A 331 10.74 3.72 5.46
N VAL A 332 11.88 3.85 6.15
CA VAL A 332 12.56 2.73 6.83
C VAL A 332 11.74 2.25 8.03
N THR A 333 11.33 3.19 8.90
CA THR A 333 10.54 2.93 10.11
C THR A 333 9.22 2.23 9.81
N VAL A 334 8.59 2.53 8.67
CA VAL A 334 7.32 1.91 8.27
C VAL A 334 7.55 0.63 7.48
N LYS A 335 8.34 0.67 6.38
CA LYS A 335 8.34 -0.41 5.38
C LYS A 335 9.12 -1.64 5.81
N GLN A 336 10.20 -1.51 6.57
CA GLN A 336 10.99 -2.67 6.98
C GLN A 336 10.22 -3.60 7.92
N PRO A 337 9.66 -3.14 9.07
CA PRO A 337 8.87 -4.01 9.93
C PRO A 337 7.59 -4.50 9.23
N MET A 338 6.91 -3.64 8.46
CA MET A 338 5.71 -4.00 7.71
C MET A 338 5.89 -5.22 6.80
N LEU A 339 7.02 -5.30 6.12
CA LEU A 339 7.31 -6.40 5.19
C LEU A 339 7.70 -7.68 5.94
N HIS A 340 8.45 -7.60 7.05
CA HIS A 340 8.69 -8.76 7.92
C HIS A 340 7.36 -9.32 8.46
N GLU A 341 6.56 -8.46 9.09
CA GLU A 341 5.26 -8.82 9.65
C GLU A 341 4.24 -9.27 8.58
N LEU A 342 4.40 -8.83 7.31
CA LEU A 342 3.61 -9.31 6.18
C LEU A 342 3.94 -10.78 5.89
N PHE A 343 5.21 -11.16 5.88
CA PHE A 343 5.61 -12.55 5.62
C PHE A 343 5.29 -13.45 6.82
N ASP A 344 5.28 -12.91 8.04
CA ASP A 344 4.74 -13.60 9.23
C ASP A 344 3.22 -13.83 9.10
N LEU A 345 2.46 -12.79 8.72
CA LEU A 345 1.00 -12.87 8.47
C LEU A 345 0.65 -13.95 7.43
N LEU A 346 1.43 -14.04 6.36
CA LEU A 346 1.25 -15.02 5.30
C LEU A 346 1.72 -16.43 5.68
N GLY A 347 2.27 -16.64 6.88
CA GLY A 347 2.80 -17.92 7.34
C GLY A 347 4.03 -18.40 6.56
N LEU A 348 4.85 -17.49 6.04
CA LEU A 348 6.07 -17.83 5.32
C LEU A 348 7.26 -17.89 6.30
N PRO A 349 8.05 -18.98 6.30
CA PRO A 349 8.96 -19.30 7.40
C PRO A 349 10.08 -18.29 7.54
N MET A 350 10.57 -18.09 8.77
CA MET A 350 11.88 -17.49 9.02
C MET A 350 12.90 -18.64 9.15
N ARG A 351 14.02 -18.56 8.41
CA ARG A 351 15.05 -19.60 8.38
C ARG A 351 16.30 -19.08 9.10
N HIS A 352 16.64 -19.65 10.25
CA HIS A 352 17.87 -19.29 10.96
C HIS A 352 19.09 -19.75 10.15
N THR A 353 19.89 -18.81 9.63
CA THR A 353 21.06 -19.08 8.77
C THR A 353 22.32 -19.52 9.52
N GLY A 354 22.19 -19.93 10.78
CA GLY A 354 23.33 -20.18 11.67
C GLY A 354 24.07 -18.91 12.13
N LEU A 355 23.87 -17.74 11.50
CA LEU A 355 24.45 -16.47 11.94
C LEU A 355 24.01 -16.06 13.36
N SER A 356 22.85 -16.52 13.82
CA SER A 356 22.39 -16.35 15.21
C SER A 356 23.12 -17.25 16.22
N LEU A 357 23.91 -18.23 15.77
CA LEU A 357 24.79 -19.05 16.60
C LEU A 357 26.19 -18.44 16.74
N LEU A 358 26.55 -17.44 15.91
CA LEU A 358 27.74 -16.63 16.10
C LEU A 358 27.51 -15.65 17.24
N GLN A 359 27.62 -16.15 18.47
CA GLN A 359 27.76 -15.30 19.64
C GLN A 359 28.97 -14.39 19.43
N GLY A 360 28.76 -13.07 19.45
CA GLY A 360 29.86 -12.12 19.57
C GLY A 360 30.64 -12.37 20.86
N PRO A 361 31.91 -11.91 20.95
CA PRO A 361 32.70 -12.11 22.16
C PRO A 361 31.93 -11.57 23.38
N PRO A 362 31.89 -12.33 24.50
CA PRO A 362 31.04 -12.00 25.63
C PRO A 362 31.37 -10.59 26.13
N THR A 363 30.36 -9.72 26.17
CA THR A 363 30.49 -8.42 26.80
C THR A 363 30.78 -8.63 28.28
N PRO A 364 31.78 -7.95 28.87
CA PRO A 364 32.11 -8.13 30.28
C PRO A 364 30.89 -7.76 31.12
N HIS A 365 30.43 -8.72 31.94
CA HIS A 365 29.31 -8.52 32.85
C HIS A 365 29.60 -7.36 33.81
N ILE A 366 28.85 -6.26 33.68
CA ILE A 366 28.72 -5.29 34.75
C ILE A 366 27.75 -5.90 35.76
N SER A 367 28.31 -6.51 36.81
CA SER A 367 27.55 -7.00 37.96
C SER A 367 27.07 -5.82 38.81
N CYS A 368 25.87 -5.32 38.50
CA CYS A 368 25.12 -4.50 39.44
C CYS A 368 24.67 -5.38 40.62
N SER A 369 25.50 -5.45 41.66
CA SER A 369 25.10 -5.98 42.95
C SER A 369 24.02 -5.07 43.54
N SER A 370 22.81 -5.60 43.68
CA SER A 370 21.71 -4.98 44.42
C SER A 370 21.81 -5.39 45.89
N GLU A 371 22.29 -4.50 46.75
CA GLU A 371 22.12 -4.67 48.19
C GLU A 371 20.68 -4.31 48.58
N GLU A 372 19.96 -5.29 49.11
CA GLU A 372 18.63 -5.11 49.69
C GLU A 372 18.76 -4.69 51.16
N GLU A 373 18.50 -3.42 51.50
CA GLU A 373 18.29 -3.04 52.90
C GLU A 373 16.82 -3.20 53.30
N ASN A 374 16.57 -4.31 53.99
CA ASN A 374 15.30 -4.65 54.62
C ASN A 374 15.07 -3.78 55.88
N SER A 375 14.07 -2.89 55.86
CA SER A 375 13.76 -2.01 56.98
C SER A 375 12.70 -2.59 57.91
N SER A 376 13.13 -3.05 59.09
CA SER A 376 12.24 -3.35 60.22
C SER A 376 12.74 -2.66 61.50
N ALA A 377 11.82 -2.16 62.32
CA ALA A 377 12.11 -1.12 63.30
C ALA A 377 12.65 -1.65 64.65
N LYS A 378 13.49 -0.83 65.32
CA LYS A 378 13.49 -0.66 66.79
C LYS A 378 14.34 0.54 67.29
N THR A 379 13.63 1.57 67.77
CA THR A 379 13.81 2.29 69.05
C THR A 379 15.12 3.02 69.46
N VAL A 380 14.93 4.22 70.03
CA VAL A 380 15.78 5.03 70.95
C VAL A 380 16.89 5.91 70.34
N GLY A 381 16.88 7.22 70.68
CA GLY A 381 18.14 8.00 70.77
C GLY A 381 18.09 9.49 70.38
N ARG A 382 17.83 10.38 71.36
CA ARG A 382 17.94 11.86 71.31
C ARG A 382 19.16 12.44 70.54
N GLY A 383 18.97 13.61 69.90
CA GLY A 383 20.06 14.58 69.67
C GLY A 383 19.77 15.65 68.57
N PRO A 384 19.66 16.96 68.89
CA PRO A 384 19.40 18.02 67.91
C PRO A 384 20.67 18.81 67.48
N THR A 385 20.46 19.84 66.63
CA THR A 385 21.44 20.75 65.97
C THR A 385 22.08 20.19 64.69
N GLY A 386 22.36 20.96 63.63
CA GLY A 386 22.06 22.36 63.31
C GLY A 386 22.38 22.63 61.82
N PRO A 387 21.90 23.72 61.20
CA PRO A 387 22.01 23.92 59.75
C PRO A 387 23.35 24.56 59.34
N ARG A 388 23.81 24.35 58.09
CA ARG A 388 24.32 25.43 57.19
C ARG A 388 24.81 25.00 55.80
N ILE A 389 24.45 25.86 54.84
CA ILE A 389 25.23 26.32 53.66
C ILE A 389 25.55 25.29 52.56
N GLY A 390 24.97 25.55 51.38
CA GLY A 390 25.28 24.83 50.15
C GLY A 390 26.53 25.37 49.43
N ARG A 391 27.00 24.62 48.43
CA ARG A 391 28.10 25.01 47.55
C ARG A 391 27.77 24.63 46.10
N ARG A 392 27.68 25.63 45.21
CA ARG A 392 27.56 25.40 43.76
C ARG A 392 28.80 24.66 43.24
N VAL A 393 28.62 23.59 42.48
CA VAL A 393 29.69 22.98 41.69
C VAL A 393 29.38 23.17 40.20
N ARG A 394 30.33 23.81 39.48
CA ARG A 394 30.29 23.96 38.02
C ARG A 394 30.61 22.60 37.36
N THR A 395 29.74 22.11 36.49
CA THR A 395 30.05 20.98 35.61
C THR A 395 30.86 21.44 34.39
N ARG A 396 32.03 20.82 34.17
CA ARG A 396 32.87 21.04 32.97
C ARG A 396 32.23 20.39 31.74
N LYS A 397 32.20 21.10 30.61
CA LYS A 397 31.95 20.50 29.28
C LYS A 397 32.97 19.39 29.01
N ARG A 398 32.53 18.20 28.61
CA ARG A 398 33.39 17.20 27.94
C ARG A 398 33.32 17.41 26.42
N ARG A 399 34.48 17.35 25.75
CA ARG A 399 34.60 17.34 24.28
C ARG A 399 34.21 15.96 23.73
N ALA A 400 33.63 15.94 22.53
CA ALA A 400 33.50 14.70 21.75
C ALA A 400 34.84 14.33 21.11
N MET A 401 35.09 13.03 20.94
CA MET A 401 36.19 12.48 20.14
C MET A 401 35.69 12.09 18.74
N PRO A 402 36.51 12.17 17.68
CA PRO A 402 36.10 11.86 16.32
C PRO A 402 36.10 10.35 16.04
N LEU A 403 35.10 9.87 15.30
CA LEU A 403 35.06 8.51 14.74
C LEU A 403 35.94 8.45 13.48
N HIS A 404 36.88 7.50 13.43
CA HIS A 404 37.59 7.15 12.20
C HIS A 404 36.65 6.38 11.26
N CYS A 405 36.54 6.87 10.02
CA CYS A 405 35.80 6.20 8.95
C CYS A 405 36.79 5.37 8.12
N VAL A 406 36.57 4.05 8.01
CA VAL A 406 37.35 3.19 7.12
C VAL A 406 36.69 3.18 5.75
N THR A 407 37.38 3.75 4.75
CA THR A 407 36.94 3.79 3.36
C THR A 407 37.59 2.63 2.60
N LEU A 408 36.80 1.74 2.00
CA LEU A 408 37.31 0.75 1.06
C LEU A 408 37.32 1.35 -0.35
N GLN A 409 38.49 1.39 -0.99
CA GLN A 409 38.67 1.93 -2.34
C GLN A 409 38.15 0.96 -3.42
N ALA A 410 37.74 1.53 -4.56
CA ALA A 410 37.48 0.76 -5.78
C ALA A 410 38.80 0.41 -6.50
N PRO A 411 38.88 -0.73 -7.21
CA PRO A 411 40.05 -1.03 -8.05
C PRO A 411 40.07 -0.12 -9.28
N MET A 412 41.22 0.50 -9.55
CA MET A 412 41.46 1.22 -10.80
C MET A 412 42.04 0.33 -11.89
N THR A 413 41.84 0.79 -13.12
CA THR A 413 42.38 0.27 -14.38
C THR A 413 43.89 0.32 -14.46
N GLU A 414 44.51 -0.71 -15.03
CA GLU A 414 45.84 -0.58 -15.66
C GLU A 414 45.69 -0.38 -17.18
N THR A 415 46.55 0.46 -17.74
CA THR A 415 46.53 0.86 -19.15
C THR A 415 47.75 0.29 -19.84
N ILE A 416 47.57 -0.39 -20.98
CA ILE A 416 48.66 -0.64 -21.93
C ILE A 416 48.17 -0.22 -23.33
N THR A 417 48.81 0.81 -23.86
CA THR A 417 48.77 1.19 -25.27
C THR A 417 50.10 0.79 -25.90
N ASP A 418 50.10 -0.07 -26.91
CA ASP A 418 50.70 0.26 -28.21
C ASP A 418 50.56 -0.82 -29.30
N LEU A 419 50.87 -0.38 -30.52
CA LEU A 419 51.11 -1.11 -31.77
C LEU A 419 49.90 -1.41 -32.69
N ALA A 420 49.98 -0.77 -33.85
CA ALA A 420 49.07 -0.90 -34.99
C ALA A 420 49.59 -1.91 -36.03
N GLU A 421 48.76 -2.11 -37.07
CA GLU A 421 49.05 -2.75 -38.36
C GLU A 421 49.37 -4.26 -38.38
N LYS A 422 48.42 -5.04 -38.94
CA LYS A 422 48.63 -5.73 -40.23
C LYS A 422 47.35 -6.35 -40.83
N THR A 423 47.15 -6.06 -42.12
CA THR A 423 46.61 -6.95 -43.20
C THR A 423 45.20 -7.54 -43.00
N LYS A 424 44.13 -7.05 -43.65
CA LYS A 424 43.70 -7.18 -45.07
C LYS A 424 43.09 -8.54 -45.48
N ASP A 425 42.19 -8.45 -46.47
CA ASP A 425 41.63 -9.50 -47.35
C ASP A 425 40.54 -10.43 -46.72
N ILE A 426 39.44 -10.84 -47.39
CA ILE A 426 38.92 -10.58 -48.75
C ILE A 426 37.37 -10.59 -48.79
N GLN A 427 36.82 -9.64 -49.55
CA GLN A 427 35.65 -9.65 -50.48
C GLN A 427 34.58 -10.78 -50.41
N MET A 428 33.25 -10.54 -50.31
CA MET A 428 32.25 -9.81 -51.14
C MET A 428 31.79 -10.45 -52.48
N GLY A 429 30.46 -10.44 -52.72
CA GLY A 429 29.79 -10.66 -54.02
C GLY A 429 28.34 -11.18 -53.86
N ARG A 430 27.31 -10.80 -54.65
CA ARG A 430 27.14 -9.84 -55.78
C ARG A 430 25.66 -9.34 -55.73
N LEU A 431 25.28 -8.05 -55.86
CA LEU A 431 25.02 -7.25 -57.09
C LEU A 431 24.44 -8.02 -58.30
N TYR A 432 23.25 -7.71 -58.84
CA TYR A 432 22.95 -6.67 -59.88
C TYR A 432 21.46 -6.83 -60.35
N LYS A 433 20.72 -5.93 -61.05
CA LYS A 433 20.73 -4.48 -61.40
C LYS A 433 19.40 -4.11 -62.13
N THR A 434 18.88 -2.86 -62.01
CA THR A 434 18.05 -2.02 -62.99
C THR A 434 16.92 -2.65 -63.86
N THR A 435 15.79 -1.97 -64.19
CA THR A 435 15.63 -0.65 -64.89
C THR A 435 14.32 0.10 -64.57
N SER A 436 14.18 1.34 -65.09
CA SER A 436 12.99 2.23 -65.10
C SER A 436 11.92 1.81 -66.15
N ASP A 437 10.74 2.43 -66.36
CA ASP A 437 10.27 3.84 -66.25
C ASP A 437 8.71 3.97 -66.24
N VAL A 438 8.20 5.21 -66.15
CA VAL A 438 6.80 5.69 -66.46
C VAL A 438 5.68 5.58 -65.39
N SER A 439 4.87 6.64 -65.29
CA SER A 439 3.58 6.83 -64.55
C SER A 439 2.51 7.39 -65.54
N PRO A 440 1.20 7.56 -65.23
CA PRO A 440 0.48 7.52 -63.94
C PRO A 440 -0.93 6.84 -63.95
N GLU A 441 -1.68 7.06 -62.86
CA GLU A 441 -3.16 7.04 -62.68
C GLU A 441 -3.89 5.84 -62.03
N SER A 442 -4.69 6.20 -61.01
CA SER A 442 -5.88 5.54 -60.45
C SER A 442 -5.78 4.13 -59.83
N SER A 443 -5.93 4.05 -58.50
CA SER A 443 -6.70 2.98 -57.82
C SER A 443 -6.94 3.33 -56.34
N GLU A 444 -8.02 2.77 -55.78
CA GLU A 444 -8.64 3.23 -54.53
C GLU A 444 -7.96 2.67 -53.27
N SER A 445 -8.01 3.43 -52.17
CA SER A 445 -7.51 2.99 -50.87
C SER A 445 -8.49 2.04 -50.19
N GLN A 446 -8.11 0.77 -49.99
CA GLN A 446 -8.77 -0.12 -49.03
C GLN A 446 -7.84 -0.53 -47.89
N CYS A 447 -8.40 -0.55 -46.68
CA CYS A 447 -7.68 -0.70 -45.41
C CYS A 447 -7.49 -2.18 -45.06
N SER A 448 -6.26 -2.59 -44.72
CA SER A 448 -5.96 -3.94 -44.24
C SER A 448 -6.07 -4.03 -42.71
N THR A 449 -7.12 -4.72 -42.26
CA THR A 449 -7.46 -4.92 -40.84
C THR A 449 -6.37 -5.69 -40.09
N THR A 450 -5.85 -5.12 -39.00
CA THR A 450 -4.96 -5.85 -38.08
C THR A 450 -5.75 -6.89 -37.27
N VAL A 451 -5.33 -8.15 -37.33
CA VAL A 451 -6.01 -9.26 -36.63
C VAL A 451 -5.84 -9.12 -35.12
N ILE A 452 -6.97 -9.08 -34.41
CA ILE A 452 -7.03 -9.16 -32.94
C ILE A 452 -6.81 -10.63 -32.53
N PRO A 453 -5.93 -10.94 -31.55
CA PRO A 453 -5.79 -12.30 -31.05
C PRO A 453 -7.11 -12.79 -30.44
N SER A 454 -7.53 -14.00 -30.82
CA SER A 454 -8.71 -14.63 -30.24
C SER A 454 -8.52 -14.82 -28.72
N THR A 455 -9.42 -14.25 -27.94
CA THR A 455 -9.48 -14.50 -26.50
C THR A 455 -9.88 -15.95 -26.25
N GLU A 456 -9.04 -16.72 -25.53
CA GLU A 456 -9.47 -17.99 -24.94
C GLU A 456 -10.80 -17.81 -24.19
N PRO A 457 -11.71 -18.80 -24.23
CA PRO A 457 -12.91 -18.76 -23.41
C PRO A 457 -12.50 -18.69 -21.94
N ILE A 458 -12.83 -17.57 -21.30
CA ILE A 458 -12.61 -17.38 -19.87
C ILE A 458 -13.53 -18.38 -19.15
N ASP A 459 -12.95 -19.40 -18.51
CA ASP A 459 -13.69 -20.20 -17.52
C ASP A 459 -14.29 -19.22 -16.51
N GLU A 460 -15.62 -19.18 -16.39
CA GLU A 460 -16.31 -18.39 -15.36
C GLU A 460 -17.23 -19.27 -14.50
N SER A 461 -17.00 -20.60 -14.49
CA SER A 461 -17.79 -21.59 -13.74
C SER A 461 -17.86 -21.31 -12.23
N TRP A 462 -16.88 -20.59 -11.67
CA TRP A 462 -16.89 -20.13 -10.28
C TRP A 462 -17.95 -19.05 -9.98
N ARG A 463 -18.52 -18.37 -11.00
CA ARG A 463 -19.54 -17.32 -10.79
C ARG A 463 -20.84 -17.84 -10.20
N GLY A 464 -21.10 -19.15 -10.29
CA GLY A 464 -22.19 -19.80 -9.57
C GLY A 464 -22.02 -19.85 -8.04
N GLY A 465 -20.90 -19.36 -7.50
CA GLY A 465 -20.59 -19.44 -6.07
C GLY A 465 -20.61 -20.90 -5.60
N TYR A 466 -21.33 -21.18 -4.52
CA TYR A 466 -21.45 -22.53 -3.96
C TYR A 466 -22.50 -23.43 -4.65
N SER A 467 -23.02 -23.08 -5.84
CA SER A 467 -24.14 -23.82 -6.48
C SER A 467 -23.81 -25.28 -6.82
N THR A 468 -22.60 -25.59 -7.28
CA THR A 468 -22.20 -26.95 -7.70
C THR A 468 -21.18 -27.56 -6.75
N ALA A 469 -21.15 -28.89 -6.60
CA ALA A 469 -20.13 -29.56 -5.77
C ALA A 469 -18.69 -29.30 -6.24
N ALA A 470 -18.47 -29.07 -7.54
CA ALA A 470 -17.18 -28.67 -8.09
C ALA A 470 -16.79 -27.25 -7.68
N SER A 471 -17.71 -26.28 -7.77
CA SER A 471 -17.45 -24.90 -7.34
C SER A 471 -17.24 -24.80 -5.83
N ARG A 472 -18.04 -25.52 -5.02
CA ARG A 472 -17.83 -25.66 -3.56
C ARG A 472 -16.42 -26.15 -3.23
N ARG A 473 -15.96 -27.24 -3.86
CA ARG A 473 -14.59 -27.76 -3.65
C ARG A 473 -13.51 -26.76 -4.05
N ARG A 474 -13.66 -26.08 -5.20
CA ARG A 474 -12.70 -25.04 -5.67
C ARG A 474 -12.59 -23.88 -4.68
N MET A 475 -13.70 -23.47 -4.06
CA MET A 475 -13.73 -22.40 -3.07
C MET A 475 -13.11 -22.82 -1.73
N MET A 476 -13.46 -24.02 -1.21
CA MET A 476 -12.87 -24.54 0.02
C MET A 476 -11.35 -24.75 -0.12
N ALA A 477 -10.87 -25.22 -1.28
CA ALA A 477 -9.45 -25.33 -1.56
C ALA A 477 -8.73 -23.96 -1.60
N ALA A 478 -9.40 -22.88 -2.01
CA ALA A 478 -8.82 -21.54 -1.99
C ALA A 478 -8.73 -20.92 -0.58
N CYS A 479 -9.52 -21.41 0.38
CA CYS A 479 -9.47 -20.97 1.78
C CYS A 479 -8.15 -21.36 2.46
N SER A 480 -7.57 -22.50 2.08
CA SER A 480 -6.42 -23.13 2.74
C SER A 480 -5.17 -23.08 1.86
N TRP A 481 -4.16 -22.34 2.27
CA TRP A 481 -2.86 -22.33 1.61
C TRP A 481 -2.05 -23.60 1.91
N GLY A 482 -1.08 -23.93 1.04
CA GLY A 482 -0.25 -25.14 1.20
C GLY A 482 0.70 -25.13 2.40
N ASN A 483 0.90 -23.98 3.04
CA ASN A 483 1.56 -23.87 4.35
C ASN A 483 0.62 -24.09 5.55
N GLY A 484 -0.64 -24.51 5.32
CA GLY A 484 -1.63 -24.75 6.36
C GLY A 484 -2.38 -23.50 6.84
N VAL A 485 -2.05 -22.30 6.36
CA VAL A 485 -2.78 -21.08 6.72
C VAL A 485 -4.20 -21.12 6.15
N ARG A 486 -5.20 -20.86 7.00
CA ARG A 486 -6.62 -20.86 6.67
C ARG A 486 -7.22 -19.46 6.76
N TRP A 487 -7.63 -18.91 5.62
CA TRP A 487 -8.16 -17.54 5.55
C TRP A 487 -9.64 -17.43 5.94
N ASP A 488 -10.40 -18.54 5.89
CA ASP A 488 -11.71 -18.63 6.54
C ASP A 488 -11.63 -18.56 8.08
N ARG A 489 -10.43 -18.77 8.64
CA ARG A 489 -10.08 -18.65 10.07
C ARG A 489 -9.02 -17.56 10.32
N GLY A 490 -8.91 -16.57 9.43
CA GLY A 490 -7.85 -15.56 9.48
C GLY A 490 -7.79 -14.81 10.82
N VAL A 491 -6.61 -14.76 11.44
CA VAL A 491 -6.36 -14.15 12.76
C VAL A 491 -6.77 -12.68 12.84
N GLY A 492 -7.00 -12.15 14.06
CA GLY A 492 -7.35 -10.73 14.25
C GLY A 492 -6.21 -9.78 13.91
N ARG A 493 -4.98 -10.15 14.29
CA ARG A 493 -3.76 -9.36 14.14
C ARG A 493 -2.50 -10.22 14.00
N VAL A 494 -1.53 -9.75 13.22
CA VAL A 494 -0.12 -10.18 13.27
C VAL A 494 0.75 -8.93 13.26
N GLY A 495 1.47 -8.67 14.36
CA GLY A 495 2.19 -7.41 14.58
C GLY A 495 1.26 -6.20 14.46
N HIS A 496 1.46 -5.38 13.44
CA HIS A 496 0.67 -4.21 13.10
C HIS A 496 -0.28 -4.44 11.92
N TRP A 497 -0.32 -5.63 11.31
CA TRP A 497 -1.38 -6.01 10.38
C TRP A 497 -2.65 -6.37 11.15
N VAL A 498 -3.74 -5.62 10.93
CA VAL A 498 -5.04 -5.83 11.60
C VAL A 498 -6.10 -6.23 10.58
N ARG A 499 -6.89 -7.28 10.87
CA ARG A 499 -7.96 -7.76 10.00
C ARG A 499 -9.08 -6.72 9.91
N ILE A 500 -9.24 -6.12 8.74
CA ILE A 500 -10.31 -5.15 8.50
C ILE A 500 -11.60 -5.81 8.03
N TYR A 501 -11.50 -6.96 7.36
CA TYR A 501 -12.62 -7.74 6.83
C TYR A 501 -12.24 -9.25 6.73
N PRO A 502 -13.16 -10.20 6.98
CA PRO A 502 -14.51 -9.98 7.50
C PRO A 502 -14.48 -9.49 8.96
N HIS A 503 -15.59 -8.88 9.39
CA HIS A 503 -15.70 -8.34 10.76
C HIS A 503 -15.87 -9.45 11.80
N SER A 504 -16.65 -10.48 11.48
CA SER A 504 -16.83 -11.72 12.23
C SER A 504 -16.40 -12.90 11.37
N LEU A 505 -15.90 -13.97 11.99
CA LEU A 505 -15.58 -15.23 11.29
C LEU A 505 -16.80 -16.18 11.30
N PRO A 506 -16.98 -17.03 10.28
CA PRO A 506 -18.04 -18.05 10.28
C PRO A 506 -17.82 -19.09 11.37
N ALA A 507 -18.89 -19.72 11.87
CA ALA A 507 -18.78 -20.91 12.72
C ALA A 507 -18.10 -22.07 11.95
N ASP A 508 -17.61 -23.11 12.63
CA ASP A 508 -16.77 -24.16 12.01
C ASP A 508 -17.46 -24.90 10.84
N ASP A 509 -18.79 -25.06 10.91
CA ASP A 509 -19.59 -25.72 9.87
C ASP A 509 -20.13 -24.79 8.77
N GLN A 510 -19.89 -23.47 8.87
CA GLN A 510 -20.47 -22.48 7.97
C GLN A 510 -19.52 -22.08 6.84
N LEU A 511 -20.01 -22.17 5.60
CA LEU A 511 -19.34 -21.58 4.44
C LEU A 511 -19.34 -20.04 4.56
N PRO A 512 -18.24 -19.36 4.23
CA PRO A 512 -18.21 -17.90 4.19
C PRO A 512 -19.33 -17.31 3.33
N GLY A 513 -20.08 -16.35 3.88
CA GLY A 513 -21.08 -15.60 3.12
C GLY A 513 -20.41 -14.67 2.09
N GLU A 514 -20.69 -14.87 0.81
CA GLU A 514 -20.09 -14.10 -0.29
C GLU A 514 -21.07 -13.15 -1.00
N ASP A 515 -22.24 -12.87 -0.39
CA ASP A 515 -23.13 -11.85 -0.94
C ASP A 515 -22.54 -10.44 -0.70
N VAL A 516 -22.15 -9.79 -1.80
CA VAL A 516 -21.66 -8.41 -1.80
C VAL A 516 -22.72 -7.45 -1.25
N ARG A 517 -24.02 -7.71 -1.45
CA ARG A 517 -25.11 -6.89 -0.90
C ARG A 517 -25.12 -6.94 0.62
N GLU A 518 -25.06 -8.13 1.21
CA GLU A 518 -24.98 -8.30 2.65
C GLU A 518 -23.69 -7.68 3.20
N SER A 519 -22.55 -7.95 2.54
CA SER A 519 -21.24 -7.39 2.90
C SER A 519 -21.26 -5.85 2.97
N VAL A 520 -21.86 -5.18 1.98
CA VAL A 520 -22.03 -3.71 1.97
C VAL A 520 -22.99 -3.25 3.07
N ALA A 521 -24.05 -4.01 3.36
CA ALA A 521 -24.98 -3.71 4.45
C ALA A 521 -24.31 -3.83 5.84
N GLN A 522 -23.42 -4.81 6.04
CA GLN A 522 -22.62 -4.96 7.25
C GLN A 522 -21.67 -3.76 7.45
N VAL A 523 -20.96 -3.32 6.40
CA VAL A 523 -20.11 -2.10 6.47
C VAL A 523 -20.97 -0.84 6.75
N SER A 524 -22.21 -0.78 6.24
CA SER A 524 -23.17 0.28 6.56
C SER A 524 -23.59 0.28 8.04
N LYS A 525 -23.87 -0.90 8.61
CA LYS A 525 -24.15 -1.11 10.05
C LYS A 525 -22.96 -0.63 10.89
N PHE A 526 -21.73 -1.05 10.53
CA PHE A 526 -20.49 -0.64 11.16
C PHE A 526 -20.32 0.90 11.17
N LEU A 527 -20.47 1.57 10.01
CA LEU A 527 -20.35 3.03 9.91
C LEU A 527 -21.45 3.82 10.63
N ARG A 528 -22.63 3.23 10.88
CA ARG A 528 -23.65 3.82 11.77
C ARG A 528 -23.21 3.69 13.24
N ALA A 529 -22.87 2.49 13.68
CA ALA A 529 -22.43 2.24 15.05
C ALA A 529 -21.20 3.09 15.43
N ALA A 530 -20.20 3.18 14.56
CA ALA A 530 -19.01 4.01 14.78
C ALA A 530 -19.34 5.51 14.91
N ARG A 531 -20.28 6.05 14.12
CA ARG A 531 -20.72 7.45 14.27
C ARG A 531 -21.33 7.72 15.64
N GLU A 532 -22.11 6.78 16.16
CA GLU A 532 -22.76 6.92 17.46
C GLU A 532 -21.74 6.76 18.60
N VAL A 533 -20.84 5.78 18.54
CA VAL A 533 -19.72 5.63 19.51
C VAL A 533 -18.87 6.91 19.57
N ALA A 534 -18.52 7.50 18.41
CA ALA A 534 -17.77 8.75 18.36
C ALA A 534 -18.57 9.96 18.90
N LYS A 535 -19.90 9.99 18.68
CA LYS A 535 -20.78 11.04 19.18
C LYS A 535 -20.92 10.99 20.71
N ASP A 536 -21.03 9.79 21.27
CA ASP A 536 -21.20 9.60 22.71
C ASP A 536 -19.86 9.75 23.46
N GLY A 537 -18.80 9.15 22.92
CA GLY A 537 -17.42 9.35 23.38
C GLY A 537 -16.87 10.77 23.17
N GLY A 538 -17.52 11.59 22.36
CA GLY A 538 -17.17 13.01 22.14
C GLY A 538 -17.77 13.99 23.15
N ARG A 539 -18.67 13.55 24.05
CA ARG A 539 -19.33 14.42 25.04
C ARG A 539 -18.40 14.77 26.20
N ASP A 540 -17.56 13.83 26.63
CA ASP A 540 -16.50 14.07 27.60
C ASP A 540 -15.29 14.71 26.90
N LYS A 541 -15.26 16.05 26.87
CA LYS A 541 -14.17 16.85 26.28
C LYS A 541 -12.95 17.02 27.19
N LYS A 542 -12.96 16.47 28.41
CA LYS A 542 -11.93 16.76 29.43
C LYS A 542 -10.82 15.70 29.50
N ALA A 543 -11.10 14.45 29.17
CA ALA A 543 -10.06 13.41 29.19
C ALA A 543 -9.15 13.47 27.95
N SER A 544 -7.88 13.11 28.16
CA SER A 544 -6.91 12.94 27.08
C SER A 544 -7.35 11.85 26.09
N ARG A 545 -6.90 11.95 24.83
CA ARG A 545 -7.09 10.90 23.84
C ARG A 545 -5.85 10.01 23.82
N ASP A 546 -5.97 8.85 24.46
CA ASP A 546 -4.91 7.86 24.66
C ASP A 546 -5.37 6.44 24.30
N GLY A 547 -4.50 5.45 24.52
CA GLY A 547 -4.76 4.03 24.26
C GLY A 547 -5.94 3.47 25.07
N THR A 548 -6.09 3.89 26.33
CA THR A 548 -7.21 3.46 27.17
C THR A 548 -8.54 3.94 26.59
N ARG A 549 -8.59 5.18 26.10
CA ARG A 549 -9.80 5.73 25.45
C ARG A 549 -10.05 5.14 24.06
N ASP A 550 -9.02 4.65 23.35
CA ASP A 550 -9.19 3.82 22.15
C ASP A 550 -9.90 2.51 22.49
N SER A 551 -9.41 1.78 23.50
CA SER A 551 -9.98 0.50 23.94
C SER A 551 -11.44 0.64 24.38
N ILE A 552 -11.83 1.74 25.04
CA ILE A 552 -13.23 2.00 25.40
C ILE A 552 -14.11 2.12 24.14
N PHE A 553 -13.66 2.84 23.10
CA PHE A 553 -14.44 2.98 21.87
C PHE A 553 -14.56 1.64 21.13
N GLU A 554 -13.49 0.85 21.13
CA GLU A 554 -13.47 -0.49 20.56
C GLU A 554 -14.41 -1.47 21.26
N VAL A 555 -14.34 -1.57 22.60
CA VAL A 555 -15.25 -2.42 23.39
C VAL A 555 -16.71 -1.99 23.19
N THR A 556 -16.97 -0.67 23.17
CA THR A 556 -18.33 -0.14 22.92
C THR A 556 -18.82 -0.48 21.52
N LEU A 557 -17.97 -0.33 20.49
CA LEU A 557 -18.30 -0.65 19.11
C LEU A 557 -18.56 -2.15 18.91
N ARG A 558 -17.71 -3.01 19.48
CA ARG A 558 -17.83 -4.47 19.45
C ARG A 558 -19.14 -4.92 20.08
N LYS A 559 -19.44 -4.46 21.31
CA LYS A 559 -20.69 -4.74 22.02
C LYS A 559 -21.92 -4.29 21.23
N LYS A 560 -21.84 -3.14 20.55
CA LYS A 560 -22.96 -2.58 19.77
C LYS A 560 -23.22 -3.30 18.45
N LEU A 561 -22.19 -3.89 17.84
CA LEU A 561 -22.31 -4.61 16.58
C LEU A 561 -22.61 -6.10 16.76
N ASP A 562 -22.45 -6.61 17.97
CA ASP A 562 -22.47 -8.03 18.35
C ASP A 562 -21.36 -8.83 17.63
N TYR A 563 -20.14 -8.31 17.73
CA TYR A 563 -18.95 -8.92 17.16
C TYR A 563 -18.15 -9.70 18.20
N ASP A 564 -17.54 -10.79 17.76
CA ASP A 564 -16.73 -11.69 18.58
C ASP A 564 -15.41 -11.03 19.05
N HIS A 565 -14.68 -11.73 19.93
CA HIS A 565 -13.44 -11.22 20.53
C HIS A 565 -12.28 -11.07 19.53
N ASN A 566 -12.34 -11.70 18.35
CA ASN A 566 -11.37 -11.57 17.27
C ASN A 566 -11.64 -10.35 16.37
N PHE A 567 -12.71 -9.60 16.61
CA PHE A 567 -12.89 -8.29 15.99
C PHE A 567 -11.98 -7.27 16.67
N GLU A 568 -11.13 -6.64 15.86
CA GLU A 568 -10.30 -5.50 16.26
C GLU A 568 -10.62 -4.22 15.48
N VAL A 569 -10.33 -3.08 16.10
CA VAL A 569 -10.43 -1.76 15.47
C VAL A 569 -9.08 -1.34 14.91
N TRP A 570 -9.00 -1.21 13.57
CA TRP A 570 -7.83 -0.63 12.92
C TRP A 570 -7.72 0.87 13.24
N LEU A 571 -6.57 1.26 13.77
CA LEU A 571 -6.14 2.63 14.08
C LEU A 571 -4.61 2.74 13.95
N PRO A 572 -4.07 3.89 13.51
CA PRO A 572 -2.65 4.16 13.62
C PRO A 572 -2.18 4.28 15.07
N PRO A 573 -0.92 3.93 15.38
CA PRO A 573 -0.41 3.96 16.76
C PRO A 573 -0.24 5.39 17.30
N PHE A 574 -0.20 5.51 18.63
CA PHE A 574 0.08 6.76 19.36
C PHE A 574 1.57 7.09 19.43
#